data_AF-A0A431I521-F1
#
_entry.id   AF-A0A431I521-F1
#
_cell.length_a   1.000
_cell.length_b   1.000
_cell.length_c   1.000
_cell.angle_alpha   90.00
_cell.angle_beta   90.00
_cell.angle_gamma   90.00
#
_symmetry.space_group_name_H-M   'P 1'
#
loop_
_entity.id
_entity.type
_entity.pdbx_description
1 polymer ?
#
loop_
_entity_poly.entity_id
_entity_poly.type
_entity_poly.pdbx_seq_one_letter_code
_entity_poly.pdbx_strand_id
1 'polypeptide(L)'
;MKAWTTARTADAGDEIWVVEHPPVFTQGLNGKAEHLLATGDIPVVAVDRGGQVTYHGPGQIVVYPLLDIERAGIGVRTLVDALEGAVVDLLAARGIAACAKPDAPGVYVDGRKIASLGLRVRRGRCYHGLAVNIDMDLAPF
;
A
#
# COMPACT_ATOMS: atom_id res chain seq x y z
N MET A 1 4.51 11.25 5.08
CA MET A 1 3.81 10.21 5.88
C MET A 1 4.38 10.03 7.30
N LYS A 2 5.51 9.32 7.51
CA LYS A 2 5.97 8.90 8.85
C LYS A 2 6.21 10.05 9.84
N ALA A 3 6.88 11.12 9.38
CA ALA A 3 7.13 12.31 10.19
C ALA A 3 5.81 12.96 10.65
N TRP A 4 4.88 13.15 9.71
CA TRP A 4 3.53 13.65 9.99
C TRP A 4 2.78 12.79 11.01
N THR A 5 2.66 11.48 10.75
CA THR A 5 1.96 10.54 11.66
C THR A 5 2.57 10.54 13.07
N THR A 6 3.88 10.79 13.18
CA THR A 6 4.58 10.87 14.47
C THR A 6 4.35 12.21 15.18
N ALA A 7 4.34 13.31 14.43
CA ALA A 7 4.23 14.66 14.97
C ALA A 7 2.78 15.10 15.27
N ARG A 8 1.78 14.47 14.65
CA ARG A 8 0.38 14.87 14.80
C ARG A 8 -0.13 14.71 16.23
N THR A 9 -0.98 15.63 16.67
CA THR A 9 -1.64 15.60 17.98
C THR A 9 -2.84 14.66 17.98
N ALA A 10 -3.50 14.46 19.13
CA ALA A 10 -4.70 13.64 19.24
C ALA A 10 -5.91 14.26 18.50
N ASP A 11 -5.95 15.60 18.42
CA ASP A 11 -7.02 16.36 17.77
C ASP A 11 -6.79 16.56 16.26
N ALA A 12 -5.62 16.16 15.75
CA ALA A 12 -5.34 16.21 14.33
C ALA A 12 -6.29 15.28 13.56
N GLY A 13 -6.89 15.81 12.49
CA GLY A 13 -7.75 15.06 11.60
C GLY A 13 -7.01 13.91 10.92
N ASP A 14 -7.78 12.90 10.52
CA ASP A 14 -7.27 11.85 9.65
C ASP A 14 -7.10 12.37 8.22
N GLU A 15 -6.10 11.83 7.52
CA GLU A 15 -5.79 12.23 6.14
C GLU A 15 -5.67 11.00 5.24
N ILE A 16 -6.02 11.18 3.97
CA ILE A 16 -5.78 10.19 2.93
C ILE A 16 -4.99 10.90 1.85
N TRP A 17 -3.72 10.54 1.70
CA TRP A 17 -2.89 11.10 0.63
C TRP A 17 -2.99 10.20 -0.58
N VAL A 18 -3.29 10.78 -1.74
CA VAL A 18 -3.33 10.08 -3.02
C VAL A 18 -2.25 10.69 -3.90
N VAL A 19 -1.28 9.89 -4.27
CA VAL A 19 -0.05 10.34 -4.95
C VAL A 19 0.39 9.33 -6.00
N GLU A 20 1.38 9.73 -6.79
CA GLU A 20 2.22 8.86 -7.59
C GLU A 20 3.67 9.06 -7.18
N HIS A 21 4.53 8.08 -7.48
CA HIS A 21 5.98 8.19 -7.25
C HIS A 21 6.76 8.08 -8.56
N PRO A 22 7.92 8.74 -8.65
CA PRO A 22 8.96 8.33 -9.59
C PRO A 22 9.30 6.84 -9.39
N PRO A 23 9.89 6.17 -10.40
CA PRO A 23 10.31 4.77 -10.29
C PRO A 23 11.14 4.52 -9.02
N VAL A 24 10.68 3.61 -8.17
CA VAL A 24 11.35 3.26 -6.91
C VAL A 24 10.98 1.85 -6.45
N PHE A 25 11.99 1.08 -6.05
CA PHE A 25 11.78 -0.14 -5.29
C PHE A 25 11.76 0.19 -3.80
N THR A 26 10.80 -0.37 -3.07
CA THR A 26 10.78 -0.28 -1.61
C THR A 26 10.92 -1.66 -0.99
N GLN A 27 11.82 -1.78 -0.02
CA GLN A 27 12.06 -3.01 0.73
C GLN A 27 11.42 -2.88 2.12
N GLY A 28 10.31 -3.62 2.33
CA GLY A 28 9.63 -3.68 3.62
C GLY A 28 10.38 -4.53 4.66
N LEU A 29 9.81 -4.64 5.86
CA LEU A 29 10.44 -5.32 7.01
C LEU A 29 10.72 -6.81 6.77
N ASN A 30 9.93 -7.48 5.93
CA ASN A 30 10.13 -8.89 5.58
C ASN A 30 10.88 -9.04 4.23
N GLY A 31 11.33 -7.93 3.65
CA GLY A 31 12.05 -7.92 2.39
C GLY A 31 13.49 -8.38 2.59
N LYS A 32 13.95 -9.28 1.73
CA LYS A 32 15.35 -9.69 1.66
C LYS A 32 15.98 -9.11 0.41
N ALA A 33 17.29 -8.86 0.46
CA ALA A 33 18.03 -8.34 -0.70
C ALA A 33 17.94 -9.28 -1.92
N GLU A 34 17.81 -10.59 -1.69
CA GLU A 34 17.64 -11.61 -2.73
C GLU A 34 16.33 -11.48 -3.54
N HIS A 35 15.33 -10.74 -3.06
CA HIS A 35 14.08 -10.49 -3.79
C HIS A 35 14.16 -9.27 -4.73
N LEU A 36 15.30 -8.56 -4.75
CA LEU A 36 15.56 -7.48 -5.70
C LEU A 36 16.20 -8.08 -6.95
N LEU A 37 15.37 -8.45 -7.92
CA LEU A 37 15.82 -8.96 -9.20
C LEU A 37 15.98 -7.78 -10.16
N ALA A 38 17.17 -7.58 -10.71
CA ALA A 38 17.45 -6.67 -11.82
C ALA A 38 16.87 -5.24 -11.66
N THR A 39 17.25 -4.54 -10.59
CA THR A 39 16.74 -3.18 -10.32
C THR A 39 17.17 -2.14 -11.35
N GLY A 40 18.19 -2.42 -12.17
CA GLY A 40 18.80 -1.45 -13.07
C GLY A 40 19.24 -0.21 -12.30
N ASP A 41 18.90 0.97 -12.82
CA ASP A 41 19.17 2.27 -12.19
C ASP A 41 18.05 2.74 -11.24
N ILE A 42 17.00 1.93 -11.02
CA ILE A 42 15.88 2.31 -10.16
C ILE A 42 16.32 2.24 -8.69
N PRO A 43 16.14 3.31 -7.89
CA PRO A 43 16.57 3.33 -6.50
C PRO A 43 15.83 2.31 -5.65
N VAL A 44 16.56 1.72 -4.70
CA VAL A 44 16.00 0.83 -3.67
C VAL A 44 16.00 1.55 -2.32
N VAL A 45 14.83 1.68 -1.71
CA VAL A 45 14.65 2.36 -0.43
C VAL A 45 14.13 1.39 0.62
N ALA A 46 14.88 1.22 1.70
CA ALA A 46 14.41 0.47 2.86
C ALA A 46 13.32 1.25 3.60
N VAL A 47 12.22 0.57 3.92
CA VAL A 47 11.03 1.17 4.55
C VAL A 47 10.47 0.28 5.66
N ASP A 48 9.73 0.85 6.60
CA ASP A 48 9.23 0.16 7.78
C ASP A 48 7.78 -0.37 7.64
N ARG A 49 7.29 -0.51 6.41
CA ARG A 49 6.01 -1.20 6.14
C ARG A 49 6.14 -2.71 6.27
N GLY A 50 5.01 -3.36 6.54
CA GLY A 50 4.89 -4.80 6.34
C GLY A 50 5.11 -5.21 4.88
N GLY A 51 5.30 -6.52 4.68
CA GLY A 51 5.54 -7.12 3.37
C GLY A 51 7.01 -7.11 2.96
N GLN A 52 7.25 -7.60 1.75
CA GLN A 52 8.58 -7.79 1.18
C GLN A 52 8.96 -6.59 0.29
N VAL A 53 9.54 -6.85 -0.88
CA VAL A 53 9.86 -5.86 -1.92
C VAL A 53 8.61 -5.51 -2.72
N THR A 54 8.48 -4.26 -3.17
CA THR A 54 7.51 -3.84 -4.19
C THR A 54 8.07 -2.70 -5.03
N TYR A 55 7.46 -2.46 -6.18
CA TYR A 55 7.80 -1.38 -7.10
C TYR A 55 6.68 -0.34 -7.15
N HIS A 56 7.06 0.93 -7.21
CA HIS A 56 6.19 2.06 -7.49
C HIS A 56 6.73 2.86 -8.66
N GLY A 57 5.85 3.42 -9.49
CA GLY A 57 6.23 4.26 -10.61
C GLY A 57 5.04 5.03 -11.17
N PRO A 58 5.26 5.90 -12.18
CA PRO A 58 4.20 6.64 -12.85
C PRO A 58 3.10 5.70 -13.38
N GLY A 59 1.85 6.13 -13.30
CA GLY A 59 0.68 5.32 -13.67
C GLY A 59 0.21 4.37 -12.56
N GLN A 60 0.83 4.41 -11.38
CA GLN A 60 0.38 3.69 -10.19
C GLN A 60 -0.17 4.67 -9.16
N ILE A 61 -1.43 4.51 -8.78
CA ILE A 61 -2.03 5.31 -7.70
C ILE A 61 -1.59 4.72 -6.37
N VAL A 62 -0.90 5.52 -5.56
CA VAL A 62 -0.51 5.16 -4.19
C VAL A 62 -1.34 5.96 -3.20
N VAL A 63 -2.03 5.24 -2.31
CA VAL A 63 -2.90 5.78 -1.28
C VAL A 63 -2.26 5.55 0.09
N TYR A 64 -2.01 6.62 0.82
CA TYR A 64 -1.55 6.60 2.20
C TYR A 64 -2.68 7.02 3.15
N PRO A 65 -3.47 6.08 3.70
CA PRO A 65 -4.35 6.35 4.81
C PRO A 65 -3.51 6.64 6.05
N LEU A 66 -3.53 7.89 6.50
CA LEU A 66 -2.89 8.36 7.73
C LEU A 66 -3.99 8.47 8.78
N LEU A 67 -4.42 7.32 9.33
CA LEU A 67 -5.59 7.21 10.21
C LEU A 67 -5.19 6.92 11.65
N ASP A 68 -5.91 7.48 12.61
CA ASP A 68 -5.88 7.06 14.01
C ASP A 68 -6.91 5.94 14.21
N ILE A 69 -6.46 4.69 14.03
CA ILE A 69 -7.34 3.52 14.06
C ILE A 69 -7.82 3.19 15.47
N GLU A 70 -7.07 3.63 16.49
CA GLU A 70 -7.47 3.52 17.88
C GLU A 70 -8.64 4.48 18.18
N ARG A 71 -8.55 5.74 17.73
CA ARG A 71 -9.68 6.70 17.80
C ARG A 71 -10.90 6.22 17.02
N ALA A 72 -10.69 5.58 15.86
CA ALA A 72 -11.77 4.99 15.08
C ALA A 72 -12.35 3.70 15.69
N GLY A 73 -11.71 3.12 16.72
CA GLY A 73 -12.15 1.87 17.32
C GLY A 73 -12.02 0.64 16.41
N ILE A 74 -11.12 0.68 15.41
CA ILE A 74 -10.96 -0.40 14.43
C ILE A 74 -9.61 -1.10 14.55
N GLY A 75 -9.61 -2.41 14.31
CA GLY A 75 -8.38 -3.19 14.24
C GLY A 75 -7.65 -3.04 12.90
N VAL A 76 -6.37 -3.41 12.89
CA VAL A 76 -5.55 -3.42 11.65
C VAL A 76 -6.18 -4.29 10.57
N ARG A 77 -6.72 -5.46 10.95
CA ARG A 77 -7.37 -6.37 10.01
C ARG A 77 -8.59 -5.72 9.34
N THR A 78 -9.45 -5.08 10.13
CA THR A 78 -10.61 -4.34 9.63
C THR A 78 -10.20 -3.23 8.65
N LEU A 79 -9.11 -2.50 8.94
CA LEU A 79 -8.58 -1.50 8.00
C LEU A 79 -8.08 -2.14 6.70
N VAL A 80 -7.36 -3.27 6.78
CA VAL A 80 -6.89 -3.99 5.59
C VAL A 80 -8.08 -4.44 4.73
N ASP A 81 -9.07 -5.10 5.34
CA ASP A 81 -10.26 -5.59 4.64
C ASP A 81 -11.04 -4.42 3.99
N ALA A 82 -11.13 -3.26 4.66
CA ALA A 82 -11.76 -2.07 4.11
C ALA A 82 -11.01 -1.47 2.92
N LEU A 83 -9.68 -1.43 2.96
CA LEU A 83 -8.86 -0.94 1.85
C LEU A 83 -8.91 -1.87 0.64
N GLU A 84 -8.86 -3.19 0.86
CA GLU A 84 -9.01 -4.18 -0.19
C GLU A 84 -10.42 -4.13 -0.81
N GLY A 85 -11.46 -4.04 0.03
CA GLY A 85 -12.85 -3.86 -0.39
C GLY A 85 -13.04 -2.61 -1.26
N ALA A 86 -12.44 -1.47 -0.87
CA ALA A 86 -12.52 -0.25 -1.66
C ALA A 86 -11.94 -0.39 -3.08
N VAL A 87 -10.87 -1.18 -3.26
CA VAL A 87 -10.32 -1.47 -4.59
C VAL A 87 -11.22 -2.43 -5.36
N VAL A 88 -11.76 -3.45 -4.69
CA VAL A 88 -12.72 -4.38 -5.31
C VAL A 88 -13.94 -3.62 -5.83
N ASP A 89 -14.50 -2.72 -5.04
CA ASP A 89 -15.65 -1.88 -5.41
C ASP A 89 -15.30 -0.94 -6.57
N LEU A 90 -14.11 -0.32 -6.54
CA LEU A 90 -13.61 0.53 -7.62
C LEU A 90 -13.52 -0.21 -8.97
N LEU A 91 -13.04 -1.46 -8.94
CA LEU A 91 -12.90 -2.31 -10.11
C LEU A 91 -14.25 -2.86 -10.58
N ALA A 92 -15.13 -3.25 -9.65
CA ALA A 92 -16.48 -3.70 -9.95
C ALA A 92 -17.31 -2.61 -10.64
N ALA A 93 -17.16 -1.34 -10.23
CA ALA A 93 -17.78 -0.19 -10.88
C ALA A 93 -17.31 0.00 -12.35
N ARG A 94 -16.20 -0.64 -12.75
CA ARG A 94 -15.66 -0.67 -14.12
C ARG A 94 -15.90 -2.01 -14.83
N GLY A 95 -16.69 -2.91 -14.25
CA GLY A 95 -16.95 -4.23 -14.79
C GLY A 95 -15.79 -5.23 -14.66
N ILE A 96 -14.82 -4.95 -13.79
CA ILE A 96 -13.66 -5.81 -13.57
C ILE A 96 -13.89 -6.62 -12.29
N ALA A 97 -13.97 -7.95 -12.41
CA ALA A 97 -14.09 -8.84 -11.28
C ALA A 97 -12.74 -8.98 -10.55
N ALA A 98 -12.70 -8.61 -9.27
CA ALA A 98 -11.50 -8.67 -8.45
C ALA A 98 -11.80 -9.30 -7.09
N CYS A 99 -10.77 -9.83 -6.43
CA CYS A 99 -10.89 -10.42 -5.10
C CYS A 99 -9.68 -10.12 -4.21
N ALA A 100 -9.93 -10.06 -2.90
CA ALA A 100 -8.90 -10.11 -1.88
C ALA A 100 -8.57 -11.57 -1.52
N LYS A 101 -7.38 -11.81 -0.97
CA LYS A 101 -6.95 -13.15 -0.51
C LYS A 101 -6.55 -13.09 0.98
N PRO A 102 -7.17 -13.90 1.87
CA PRO A 102 -6.89 -13.85 3.31
C PRO A 102 -5.42 -14.09 3.70
N ASP A 103 -4.71 -14.91 2.91
CA ASP A 103 -3.34 -15.36 3.10
C ASP A 103 -2.31 -14.53 2.33
N ALA A 104 -2.75 -13.65 1.42
CA ALA A 104 -1.88 -12.88 0.54
C ALA A 104 -2.41 -11.46 0.34
N PRO A 105 -2.09 -10.51 1.25
CA PRO A 105 -2.62 -9.14 1.21
C PRO A 105 -2.46 -8.45 -0.15
N GLY A 106 -3.50 -7.71 -0.52
CA GLY A 106 -3.68 -7.08 -1.82
C GLY A 106 -4.92 -7.58 -2.56
N VAL A 107 -5.13 -7.02 -3.75
CA VAL A 107 -6.28 -7.34 -4.61
C VAL A 107 -5.80 -7.95 -5.91
N TYR A 108 -6.58 -8.91 -6.42
CA TYR A 108 -6.23 -9.74 -7.57
C TYR A 108 -7.34 -9.76 -8.61
N VAL A 109 -6.95 -9.81 -9.88
CA VAL A 109 -7.81 -10.06 -11.05
C VAL A 109 -7.23 -11.27 -11.77
N ASP A 110 -8.04 -12.29 -12.02
CA ASP A 110 -7.61 -13.55 -12.65
C ASP A 110 -6.35 -14.16 -11.98
N GLY A 111 -6.30 -14.08 -10.65
CA GLY A 111 -5.17 -14.56 -9.84
C GLY A 111 -3.90 -13.69 -9.88
N ARG A 112 -3.86 -12.63 -10.69
CA ARG A 112 -2.75 -11.67 -10.81
C ARG A 112 -2.99 -10.47 -9.91
N LYS A 113 -1.96 -10.00 -9.21
CA LYS A 113 -2.09 -8.88 -8.26
C LYS A 113 -2.24 -7.56 -9.01
N ILE A 114 -3.35 -6.86 -8.79
CA ILE A 114 -3.62 -5.52 -9.33
C ILE A 114 -3.35 -4.42 -8.30
N ALA A 115 -3.45 -4.75 -7.01
CA ALA A 115 -3.12 -3.81 -5.94
C ALA A 115 -2.31 -4.48 -4.82
N SER A 116 -1.27 -3.78 -4.37
CA SER A 116 -0.41 -4.17 -3.26
C SER A 116 -0.77 -3.40 -2.00
N LEU A 117 -0.83 -4.10 -0.86
CA LEU A 117 -1.13 -3.49 0.43
C LEU A 117 0.01 -3.77 1.42
N GLY A 118 0.50 -2.71 2.06
CA GLY A 118 1.49 -2.79 3.11
C GLY A 118 1.35 -1.59 4.05
N LEU A 119 0.91 -1.85 5.28
CA LEU A 119 0.72 -0.82 6.31
C LEU A 119 1.80 -0.93 7.39
N ARG A 120 1.97 0.16 8.14
CA ARG A 120 2.62 0.19 9.44
C ARG A 120 1.69 0.87 10.44
N VAL A 121 1.51 0.25 11.61
CA VAL A 121 0.80 0.87 12.73
C VAL A 121 1.79 1.15 13.85
N ARG A 122 1.74 2.35 14.41
CA ARG A 122 2.54 2.76 15.57
C ARG A 122 1.70 3.66 16.46
N ARG A 123 1.55 3.28 17.75
CA ARG A 123 0.75 4.02 18.74
C ARG A 123 -0.67 4.32 18.24
N GLY A 124 -1.40 3.29 17.79
CA GLY A 124 -2.77 3.45 17.29
C GLY A 124 -2.91 4.11 15.91
N ARG A 125 -1.81 4.51 15.27
CA ARG A 125 -1.83 5.32 14.04
C ARG A 125 -1.18 4.61 12.87
N CYS A 126 -1.86 4.59 11.72
CA CYS A 126 -1.37 3.92 10.51
C CYS A 126 -0.71 4.89 9.51
N TYR A 127 0.18 4.34 8.69
CA TYR A 127 0.77 4.95 7.51
C TYR A 127 1.33 3.85 6.59
N HIS A 128 1.90 4.26 5.44
CA HIS A 128 1.95 3.43 4.23
C HIS A 128 0.53 3.17 3.75
N GLY A 129 0.25 2.07 3.06
CA GLY A 129 -1.08 1.88 2.53
C GLY A 129 -1.13 0.94 1.35
N LEU A 130 -1.74 1.45 0.28
CA LEU A 130 -2.22 0.69 -0.86
C LEU A 130 -1.63 1.30 -2.12
N ALA A 131 -1.22 0.46 -3.06
CA ALA A 131 -0.80 0.87 -4.39
C ALA A 131 -1.63 0.10 -5.42
N VAL A 132 -2.31 0.80 -6.32
CA VAL A 132 -3.18 0.24 -7.37
C VAL A 132 -2.56 0.54 -8.73
N ASN A 133 -2.31 -0.52 -9.50
CA ASN A 133 -1.73 -0.40 -10.84
C ASN A 133 -2.84 0.06 -11.81
N ILE A 134 -2.69 1.24 -12.40
CA ILE A 134 -3.68 1.80 -13.36
C ILE A 134 -3.13 1.73 -14.78
N ASP A 135 -2.02 2.42 -15.03
CA ASP A 135 -1.35 2.51 -16.34
C ASP A 135 0.17 2.64 -16.14
N MET A 136 0.72 1.79 -15.26
CA MET A 136 2.16 1.78 -14.98
C MET A 136 2.90 0.77 -15.85
N ASP A 137 4.18 1.02 -16.09
CA ASP A 137 5.07 0.00 -16.63
C ASP A 137 5.22 -1.16 -15.64
N LEU A 138 4.88 -2.37 -16.08
CA LEU A 138 4.97 -3.60 -15.29
C LEU A 138 6.29 -4.34 -15.46
N ALA A 139 7.15 -3.93 -16.40
CA ALA A 139 8.43 -4.60 -16.64
C ALA A 139 9.36 -4.68 -15.41
N PRO A 140 9.35 -3.73 -14.46
CA PRO A 140 10.17 -3.83 -13.24
C PRO A 140 9.67 -4.80 -12.16
N PHE A 141 8.50 -5.45 -12.32
CA PHE A 141 7.96 -6.41 -11.33
C PHE A 141 8.58 -7.81 -11.42
#